data_AF-A0A399F2L5-F1
#
_entry.id   AF-A0A399F2L5-F1
#
_cell.length_a   1.000
_cell.length_b   1.000
_cell.length_c   1.000
_cell.angle_alpha   90.00
_cell.angle_beta   90.00
_cell.angle_gamma   90.00
#
_symmetry.space_group_name_H-M   'P 1'
#
loop_
_entity.id
_entity.type
_entity.pdbx_description
1 polymer ?
#
loop_
_entity_poly.entity_id
_entity_poly.type
_entity_poly.pdbx_seq_one_letter_code
_entity_poly.pdbx_strand_id
1 'polypeptide(L)'
;MDDRKLNPLRLLIAVGILGYFGWLFVQPSPQTEAQKAPPAPASRPTSQSQPEPSACSARVEQVGISTYEVRLRISGSANTILVYTDQGTVTASTTEAGSAGEYRVRTPGPATAVQLDGCPPLDLR
;
A
#
# COMPACT_ATOMS: atom_id res chain seq x y z
N MET A 1 14.10 52.57 -14.42
CA MET A 1 13.48 51.39 -13.78
C MET A 1 12.54 51.88 -12.70
N ASP A 2 11.23 51.69 -12.85
CA ASP A 2 10.23 52.15 -11.88
C ASP A 2 10.10 51.21 -10.68
N ASP A 3 10.89 51.43 -9.62
CA ASP A 3 10.84 50.67 -8.36
C ASP A 3 9.48 50.70 -7.65
N ARG A 4 8.59 51.65 -7.99
CA ARG A 4 7.23 51.72 -7.43
C ARG A 4 6.29 50.63 -7.94
N LYS A 5 6.55 50.02 -9.09
CA LYS A 5 5.70 48.94 -9.66
C LYS A 5 6.08 47.55 -9.14
N LEU A 6 7.28 47.37 -8.61
CA LEU A 6 7.78 46.10 -8.09
C LEU A 6 7.14 45.70 -6.76
N ASN A 7 6.76 46.67 -5.92
CA ASN A 7 6.13 46.41 -4.63
C ASN A 7 4.69 45.84 -4.73
N PRO A 8 3.78 46.44 -5.53
CA PRO A 8 2.43 45.88 -5.65
C PRO A 8 2.40 44.54 -6.40
N LEU A 9 3.27 44.34 -7.39
CA LEU A 9 3.37 43.05 -8.10
C LEU A 9 3.85 41.93 -7.17
N ARG A 10 4.87 42.19 -6.35
CA ARG A 10 5.34 41.22 -5.34
C ARG A 10 4.29 40.91 -4.29
N LEU A 11 3.50 41.91 -3.89
CA LEU A 11 2.42 41.72 -2.94
C LEU A 11 1.28 40.88 -3.53
N LEU A 12 0.92 41.09 -4.80
CA LEU A 12 -0.05 40.25 -5.50
C LEU A 12 0.44 38.80 -5.64
N ILE A 13 1.72 38.60 -5.97
CA ILE A 13 2.32 37.25 -6.05
C ILE A 13 2.29 36.57 -4.67
N ALA A 14 2.66 37.27 -3.61
CA ALA A 14 2.66 36.73 -2.25
C ALA A 14 1.24 36.34 -1.79
N VAL A 15 0.24 37.17 -2.09
CA VAL A 15 -1.17 36.87 -1.80
C VAL A 15 -1.65 35.65 -2.60
N GLY A 16 -1.28 35.54 -3.88
CA GLY A 16 -1.60 34.38 -4.71
C GLY A 16 -0.99 33.07 -4.18
N ILE A 17 0.28 33.12 -3.75
CA ILE A 17 0.97 31.96 -3.15
C ILE A 17 0.30 31.55 -1.84
N LEU A 18 0.02 32.50 -0.95
CA LEU A 18 -0.66 32.24 0.32
C LEU A 18 -2.06 31.66 0.10
N GLY A 19 -2.82 32.19 -0.87
CA GLY A 19 -4.13 31.66 -1.26
C GLY A 19 -4.04 30.24 -1.81
N TYR A 20 -3.05 29.95 -2.64
CA TYR A 20 -2.82 28.62 -3.22
C TYR A 20 -2.48 27.56 -2.15
N PHE A 21 -1.59 27.89 -1.20
CA PHE A 21 -1.27 26.97 -0.09
C PHE A 21 -2.41 26.83 0.92
N GLY A 22 -3.15 27.91 1.20
CA GLY A 22 -4.38 27.83 2.00
C GLY A 22 -5.43 26.94 1.35
N TRP A 23 -5.59 27.03 0.03
CA TRP A 23 -6.49 26.16 -0.73
C TRP A 23 -6.04 24.70 -0.73
N LEU A 24 -4.74 24.42 -0.86
CA LEU A 24 -4.19 23.06 -0.75
C LEU A 24 -4.44 22.42 0.64
N PHE A 25 -4.46 23.21 1.72
CA PHE A 25 -4.80 22.72 3.06
C PHE A 25 -6.31 22.51 3.26
N VAL A 26 -7.15 23.24 2.50
CA VAL A 26 -8.61 23.09 2.50
C VAL A 26 -9.09 22.01 1.53
N GLN A 27 -8.24 21.61 0.57
CA GLN A 27 -8.51 20.43 -0.22
C GLN A 27 -8.57 19.23 0.73
N PRO A 28 -9.70 18.50 0.78
CA PRO A 28 -9.69 17.20 1.41
C PRO A 28 -8.63 16.38 0.68
N SER A 29 -7.60 15.93 1.41
CA SER A 29 -6.76 14.84 0.93
C SER A 29 -7.70 13.80 0.33
N PRO A 30 -7.43 13.23 -0.86
CA PRO A 30 -8.02 11.96 -1.22
C PRO A 30 -7.47 10.93 -0.23
N GLN A 31 -8.04 10.92 0.97
CA GLN A 31 -8.14 9.73 1.78
C GLN A 31 -8.93 8.78 0.90
N THR A 32 -8.21 7.86 0.25
CA THR A 32 -8.70 6.51 0.02
C THR A 32 -9.63 6.14 1.18
N GLU A 33 -10.90 5.96 0.85
CA GLU A 33 -12.04 5.91 1.74
C GLU A 33 -11.77 5.11 3.02
N ALA A 34 -11.62 5.81 4.15
CA ALA A 34 -12.02 5.26 5.43
C ALA A 34 -13.55 5.30 5.48
N GLN A 35 -14.21 4.33 4.84
CA GLN A 35 -15.66 4.19 4.88
C GLN A 35 -16.09 3.76 6.29
N LYS A 36 -16.76 4.70 6.95
CA LYS A 36 -17.37 4.62 8.28
C LYS A 36 -18.62 3.72 8.20
N ALA A 37 -18.65 2.63 8.98
CA ALA A 37 -19.84 1.77 9.18
C ALA A 37 -21.05 2.57 9.71
N PRO A 38 -22.33 2.16 9.49
CA PRO A 38 -23.03 1.16 10.36
C PRO A 38 -24.25 0.42 9.69
N PRO A 39 -25.12 -0.35 10.39
CA PRO A 39 -24.94 -1.52 11.26
C PRO A 39 -25.71 -2.81 10.80
N ALA A 40 -25.29 -3.98 11.31
CA ALA A 40 -26.00 -5.28 11.45
C ALA A 40 -26.21 -6.19 10.20
N PRO A 41 -26.54 -7.49 10.39
CA PRO A 41 -25.63 -8.62 10.57
C PRO A 41 -25.63 -9.62 9.39
N ALA A 42 -24.65 -10.54 9.37
CA ALA A 42 -24.41 -11.60 8.37
C ALA A 42 -23.77 -11.11 7.06
N SER A 43 -22.65 -11.64 6.57
CA SER A 43 -22.11 -12.98 6.72
C SER A 43 -20.58 -12.87 6.84
N ARG A 44 -20.00 -13.48 7.88
CA ARG A 44 -18.58 -13.87 7.84
C ARG A 44 -18.40 -14.66 6.53
N PRO A 45 -17.49 -14.28 5.60
CA PRO A 45 -16.83 -15.34 4.86
C PRO A 45 -16.14 -16.14 5.96
N THR A 46 -16.61 -17.37 6.13
CA THR A 46 -16.02 -18.37 6.99
C THR A 46 -14.52 -18.16 6.94
N SER A 47 -13.94 -17.70 8.05
CA SER A 47 -12.52 -17.84 8.26
C SER A 47 -12.30 -19.33 8.09
N GLN A 48 -11.88 -19.74 6.91
CA GLN A 48 -11.25 -21.02 6.73
C GLN A 48 -10.16 -20.97 7.79
N SER A 49 -10.32 -21.84 8.79
CA SER A 49 -9.31 -22.09 9.78
C SER A 49 -8.05 -22.49 9.01
N GLN A 50 -7.23 -21.49 8.68
CA GLN A 50 -5.85 -21.69 8.29
C GLN A 50 -5.25 -22.54 9.42
N PRO A 51 -4.65 -23.69 9.12
CA PRO A 51 -3.99 -24.49 10.13
C PRO A 51 -3.03 -23.58 10.88
N GLU A 52 -3.17 -23.53 12.20
CA GLU A 52 -2.32 -22.76 13.11
C GLU A 52 -0.85 -22.93 12.70
N PRO A 53 -0.17 -21.88 12.17
CA PRO A 53 1.21 -22.03 11.77
C PRO A 53 2.04 -21.89 13.05
N SER A 54 2.30 -23.01 13.69
CA SER A 54 3.36 -23.13 14.68
C SER A 54 4.67 -22.63 14.04
N ALA A 55 5.11 -21.42 14.44
CA ALA A 55 6.35 -20.71 14.08
C ALA A 55 6.35 -19.70 12.90
N CYS A 56 5.21 -19.15 12.48
CA CYS A 56 5.19 -18.08 11.48
C CYS A 56 5.26 -16.69 12.16
N SER A 57 6.41 -16.01 12.06
CA SER A 57 6.67 -14.69 12.69
C SER A 57 6.16 -13.50 11.87
N ALA A 58 5.53 -13.75 10.73
CA ALA A 58 5.00 -12.75 9.82
C ALA A 58 3.59 -13.14 9.35
N ARG A 59 2.71 -12.17 9.14
CA ARG A 59 1.35 -12.40 8.68
C ARG A 59 1.01 -11.44 7.57
N VAL A 60 0.46 -11.96 6.48
CA VAL A 60 -0.08 -11.13 5.40
C VAL A 60 -1.43 -10.55 5.85
N GLU A 61 -1.53 -9.23 5.98
CA GLU A 61 -2.76 -8.52 6.35
C GLU A 61 -3.56 -8.10 5.13
N GLN A 62 -2.87 -7.68 4.07
CA GLN A 62 -3.51 -7.19 2.84
C GLN A 62 -2.69 -7.62 1.63
N VAL A 63 -3.39 -7.96 0.55
CA VAL A 63 -2.78 -8.25 -0.75
C VAL A 63 -3.49 -7.44 -1.83
N GLY A 64 -2.74 -6.60 -2.54
CA GLY A 64 -3.17 -5.94 -3.76
C GLY A 64 -2.48 -6.59 -4.95
N ILE A 65 -3.25 -7.17 -5.86
CA ILE A 65 -2.71 -7.88 -7.03
C ILE A 65 -2.97 -7.02 -8.26
N SER A 66 -1.90 -6.81 -9.03
CA SER A 66 -1.94 -6.22 -10.36
C SER A 66 -1.26 -7.16 -11.36
N THR A 67 -1.34 -6.86 -12.65
CA THR A 67 -0.82 -7.70 -13.73
C THR A 67 0.69 -7.93 -13.64
N TYR A 68 1.44 -6.95 -13.11
CA TYR A 68 2.91 -6.98 -13.02
C TYR A 68 3.46 -6.57 -11.65
N GLU A 69 2.58 -6.42 -10.66
CA GLU A 69 2.95 -5.97 -9.32
C GLU A 69 2.06 -6.62 -8.28
N VAL A 70 2.68 -7.10 -7.20
CA VAL A 70 1.98 -7.55 -6.00
C VAL A 70 2.36 -6.62 -4.85
N ARG A 71 1.34 -6.02 -4.23
CA ARG A 71 1.47 -5.22 -3.01
C ARG A 71 1.05 -6.07 -1.83
N LEU A 72 1.95 -6.22 -0.88
CA LEU A 72 1.72 -7.00 0.33
C LEU A 72 1.84 -6.08 1.53
N ARG A 73 0.87 -6.16 2.42
CA ARG A 73 1.01 -5.62 3.77
C ARG A 73 1.29 -6.77 4.71
N ILE A 74 2.46 -6.77 5.34
CA ILE A 74 2.91 -7.85 6.22
C ILE A 74 3.08 -7.26 7.62
N SER A 75 2.48 -7.88 8.62
CA SER A 75 2.76 -7.61 10.03
C SER A 75 3.72 -8.66 10.60
N GLY A 76 4.68 -8.23 11.41
CA GLY A 76 5.74 -9.11 11.93
C GLY A 76 7.02 -9.07 11.10
N SER A 77 7.84 -10.12 11.20
CA SER A 77 9.18 -10.18 10.58
C SER A 77 9.31 -11.40 9.68
N ALA A 78 9.53 -11.16 8.39
CA ALA A 78 9.95 -12.15 7.39
C ALA A 78 11.16 -11.60 6.65
N ASN A 79 12.06 -12.47 6.17
CA ASN A 79 13.22 -12.07 5.37
C ASN A 79 12.95 -12.18 3.87
N THR A 80 12.10 -13.12 3.47
CA THR A 80 11.89 -13.48 2.06
C THR A 80 10.40 -13.59 1.76
N ILE A 81 10.03 -13.10 0.58
CA ILE A 81 8.70 -13.21 -0.03
C ILE A 81 8.87 -14.02 -1.31
N LEU A 82 8.16 -15.14 -1.40
CA LEU A 82 8.04 -15.93 -2.63
C LEU A 82 6.68 -15.65 -3.25
N VAL A 83 6.68 -15.20 -4.49
CA VAL A 83 5.46 -14.93 -5.26
C VAL A 83 5.38 -15.94 -6.39
N TYR A 84 4.36 -16.78 -6.35
CA TYR A 84 4.07 -17.72 -7.42
C TYR A 84 3.25 -17.03 -8.49
N THR A 85 3.70 -17.11 -9.73
CA THR A 85 3.01 -16.60 -10.91
C THR A 85 2.80 -17.74 -11.91
N ASP A 86 1.99 -17.52 -12.92
CA ASP A 86 1.82 -18.45 -14.04
C ASP A 86 3.10 -18.62 -14.88
N GLN A 87 3.99 -17.62 -14.86
CA GLN A 87 5.27 -17.62 -15.57
C GLN A 87 6.45 -18.15 -14.73
N GLY A 88 6.22 -18.48 -13.44
CA GLY A 88 7.24 -18.99 -12.52
C GLY A 88 7.22 -18.33 -11.14
N THR A 89 8.16 -18.72 -10.28
CA THR A 89 8.28 -18.18 -8.92
C THR A 89 9.26 -17.01 -8.87
N VAL A 90 8.82 -15.90 -8.30
CA VAL A 90 9.65 -14.71 -8.03
C VAL A 90 10.01 -14.68 -6.55
N THR A 91 11.29 -14.68 -6.24
CA THR A 91 11.78 -14.53 -4.86
C THR A 91 12.26 -13.10 -4.65
N ALA A 92 11.71 -12.42 -3.65
CA ALA A 92 12.09 -11.05 -3.27
C ALA A 92 12.44 -10.98 -1.78
N SER A 93 13.48 -10.22 -1.44
CA SER A 93 13.80 -9.91 -0.04
C SER A 93 12.82 -8.88 0.49
N THR A 94 12.33 -9.03 1.73
CA THR A 94 11.45 -8.04 2.36
C THR A 94 12.14 -6.68 2.47
N THR A 95 13.45 -6.66 2.78
CA THR A 95 14.24 -5.43 2.90
C THR A 95 14.38 -4.68 1.56
N GLU A 96 14.34 -5.40 0.44
CA GLU A 96 14.42 -4.81 -0.90
C GLU A 96 13.03 -4.48 -1.46
N ALA A 97 12.02 -5.29 -1.14
CA ALA A 97 10.67 -5.16 -1.63
C ALA A 97 9.91 -3.99 -0.97
N GLY A 98 10.32 -3.52 0.21
CA GLY A 98 9.69 -2.36 0.84
C GLY A 98 10.09 -2.14 2.29
N SER A 99 9.37 -1.25 2.97
CA SER A 99 9.64 -0.87 4.36
C SER A 99 8.36 -0.52 5.11
N ALA A 100 8.43 -0.54 6.45
CA ALA A 100 7.31 -0.24 7.34
C ALA A 100 6.04 -1.12 7.16
N GLY A 101 6.23 -2.38 6.75
CA GLY A 101 5.13 -3.34 6.61
C GLY A 101 4.42 -3.29 5.26
N GLU A 102 4.81 -2.42 4.33
CA GLU A 102 4.37 -2.44 2.94
C GLU A 102 5.50 -2.93 2.01
N TYR A 103 5.18 -3.91 1.18
CA TYR A 103 6.12 -4.56 0.27
C TYR A 103 5.54 -4.60 -1.14
N ARG A 104 6.36 -4.30 -2.14
CA ARG A 104 5.98 -4.29 -3.54
C ARG A 104 6.92 -5.21 -4.32
N VAL A 105 6.37 -6.29 -4.85
CA VAL A 105 7.13 -7.25 -5.66
C VAL A 105 6.70 -7.09 -7.10
N ARG A 106 7.66 -6.83 -7.99
CA ARG A 106 7.42 -6.82 -9.43
C ARG A 106 7.39 -8.26 -9.94
N THR A 107 6.33 -8.61 -10.63
CA THR A 107 6.13 -9.96 -11.17
C THR A 107 6.07 -9.92 -12.70
N PRO A 108 6.55 -10.97 -13.40
CA PRO A 108 6.45 -11.05 -14.85
C PRO A 108 5.02 -11.31 -15.35
N GLY A 109 4.11 -11.71 -14.45
CA GLY A 109 2.71 -11.99 -14.74
C GLY A 109 1.83 -11.94 -13.47
N PRO A 110 0.54 -12.28 -13.59
CA PRO A 110 -0.40 -12.30 -12.48
C PRO A 110 0.02 -13.31 -11.41
N ALA A 111 0.02 -12.88 -10.15
CA ALA A 111 0.34 -13.75 -9.02
C ALA A 111 -0.83 -14.68 -8.70
N THR A 112 -0.52 -15.96 -8.47
CA THR A 112 -1.45 -17.01 -8.10
C THR A 112 -1.35 -17.37 -6.61
N ALA A 113 -0.17 -17.24 -6.01
CA ALA A 113 0.01 -17.45 -4.58
C ALA A 113 1.20 -16.64 -4.04
N VAL A 114 1.21 -16.36 -2.74
CA VAL A 114 2.34 -15.72 -2.06
C VAL A 114 2.70 -16.49 -0.80
N GLN A 115 3.98 -16.73 -0.60
CA GLN A 115 4.51 -17.40 0.58
C GLN A 115 5.54 -16.52 1.27
N LEU A 116 5.45 -16.43 2.59
CA LEU A 116 6.46 -15.78 3.42
C LEU A 116 7.38 -16.83 4.04
N ASP A 117 8.61 -16.43 4.35
CA ASP A 117 9.57 -17.28 5.05
C ASP A 117 8.97 -17.85 6.35
N GLY A 118 9.03 -19.18 6.51
CA GLY A 118 8.46 -19.88 7.67
C GLY A 118 6.93 -19.91 7.73
N CYS A 119 6.23 -19.46 6.68
CA CYS A 119 4.77 -19.40 6.64
C CYS A 119 4.20 -20.24 5.50
N PRO A 120 2.96 -20.73 5.63
CA PRO A 120 2.28 -21.44 4.55
C PRO A 120 2.01 -20.50 3.36
N PRO A 121 1.96 -21.03 2.13
CA PRO A 121 1.55 -20.26 0.96
C PRO A 121 0.09 -19.80 1.12
N LEU A 122 -0.13 -18.53 0.82
CA LEU A 122 -1.45 -17.91 0.71
C LEU A 122 -1.86 -17.94 -0.76
N ASP A 123 -2.94 -18.68 -1.04
CA ASP A 123 -3.54 -18.71 -2.37
C ASP A 123 -4.26 -17.38 -2.65
N LEU A 124 -4.12 -16.89 -3.87
CA LEU A 124 -4.67 -15.62 -4.34
C LEU A 124 -5.74 -15.80 -5.44
N ARG A 125 -6.08 -17.05 -5.78
CA ARG A 125 -7.13 -17.39 -6.75
C ARG A 125 -8.52 -17.58 -6.15
#